data_AF-A0AA97BAB5-F1
#
_entry.id   AF-A0AA97BAB5-F1
#
_cell.length_a   1.000
_cell.length_b   1.000
_cell.length_c   1.000
_cell.angle_alpha   90.00
_cell.angle_beta   90.00
_cell.angle_gamma   90.00
#
_symmetry.space_group_name_H-M   'P 1'
#
loop_
_entity.id
_entity.type
_entity.pdbx_description
1 polymer ?
#
loop_
_entity_poly.entity_id
_entity_poly.type
_entity_poly.pdbx_seq_one_letter_code
_entity_poly.pdbx_strand_id
1 'polypeptide(L)'
;MPTEGEPISVSLHVGNFEGPEFDGPLTVTFHPTGSPSQQTKTLTRDGVNWHTQFTPDQPGPWDLEVRYRGTHLKVITARFSVASSPLPRGMGWVLILVGAGTALALGLRNVLRRVKSSGSTPGATETPPPPAAPSTPEAGSVPTPPADPPSGQ
;
A
#
# COMPACT_ATOMS: atom_id res chain seq x y z
N MET A 1 10.98 -10.46 7.29
CA MET A 1 10.44 -9.89 8.54
C MET A 1 9.07 -10.50 8.75
N PRO A 2 8.64 -10.77 10.00
CA PRO A 2 7.28 -11.19 10.30
C PRO A 2 6.23 -10.28 9.67
N THR A 3 5.16 -10.86 9.13
CA THR A 3 4.05 -10.12 8.50
C THR A 3 2.76 -10.38 9.29
N GLU A 4 1.87 -9.39 9.37
CA GLU A 4 0.54 -9.60 9.92
C GLU A 4 -0.21 -10.70 9.14
N GLY A 5 -0.99 -11.52 9.86
CA GLY A 5 -1.72 -12.64 9.27
C GLY A 5 -0.88 -13.87 8.90
N GLU A 6 0.46 -13.78 8.94
CA GLU A 6 1.36 -14.89 8.64
C GLU A 6 1.81 -15.59 9.93
N PRO A 7 1.74 -16.94 10.03
CA PRO A 7 2.21 -17.65 11.21
C PRO A 7 3.72 -17.53 11.37
N ILE A 8 4.16 -17.09 12.54
CA ILE A 8 5.55 -17.11 12.97
C ILE A 8 5.81 -18.28 13.93
N SER A 9 6.95 -18.93 13.74
CA SER A 9 7.44 -19.99 14.63
C SER A 9 8.36 -19.40 15.69
N VAL A 10 8.10 -19.73 16.95
CA VAL A 10 8.96 -19.40 18.08
C VAL A 10 9.58 -20.69 18.57
N SER A 11 10.91 -20.75 18.55
CA SER A 11 11.71 -21.85 19.09
C SER A 11 12.56 -21.36 20.25
N LEU A 12 12.54 -22.08 21.36
CA LEU A 12 13.37 -21.81 22.51
C LEU A 12 14.14 -23.06 22.92
N HIS A 13 15.44 -22.90 23.15
CA HIS A 13 16.26 -23.92 23.79
C HIS A 13 16.53 -23.50 25.24
N VAL A 14 16.19 -24.36 26.20
CA VAL A 14 16.52 -24.15 27.61
C VAL A 14 17.68 -25.06 27.98
N GLY A 15 18.88 -24.52 27.87
CA GLY A 15 20.09 -25.21 28.31
C GLY A 15 20.23 -25.18 29.84
N ASN A 16 20.84 -26.22 30.39
CA ASN A 16 21.25 -26.27 31.78
C ASN A 16 22.75 -26.55 31.85
N PHE A 17 23.50 -25.83 32.69
CA PHE A 17 24.95 -26.00 32.81
C PHE A 17 25.32 -27.20 33.69
N GLU A 18 24.50 -27.48 34.71
CA GLU A 18 24.68 -28.60 35.64
C GLU A 18 23.31 -29.18 36.02
N GLY A 19 23.17 -30.50 36.05
CA GLY A 19 21.93 -31.20 36.41
C GLY A 19 21.14 -31.73 35.21
N PRO A 20 19.92 -32.27 35.44
CA PRO A 20 19.11 -32.84 34.38
C PRO A 20 18.67 -31.77 33.37
N GLU A 21 18.27 -32.21 32.18
CA GLU A 21 17.61 -31.35 31.21
C GLU A 21 16.31 -30.78 31.79
N PHE A 22 15.98 -29.56 31.39
CA PHE A 22 14.70 -28.97 31.74
C PHE A 22 13.56 -29.72 31.04
N ASP A 23 12.52 -30.12 31.77
CA ASP A 23 11.32 -30.77 31.23
C ASP A 23 10.01 -30.06 31.60
N GLY A 24 10.13 -28.94 32.32
CA GLY A 24 9.00 -28.20 32.85
C GLY A 24 8.21 -27.42 31.79
N PRO A 25 7.04 -26.90 32.19
CA PRO A 25 6.22 -26.09 31.30
C PRO A 25 6.87 -24.75 31.00
N LEU A 26 6.70 -24.32 29.74
CA LEU A 26 7.14 -23.04 29.22
C LEU A 26 5.93 -22.29 28.66
N THR A 27 5.79 -21.03 29.04
CA THR A 27 4.77 -20.16 28.48
C THR A 27 5.41 -18.97 27.81
N VAL A 28 4.87 -18.57 26.66
CA VAL A 28 5.19 -17.32 26.00
C VAL A 28 3.94 -16.47 25.94
N THR A 29 4.12 -15.20 26.22
CA THR A 29 3.13 -14.15 26.11
C THR A 29 3.53 -13.22 24.98
N PHE A 30 2.60 -12.93 24.08
CA PHE A 30 2.73 -11.94 23.03
C PHE A 30 1.78 -10.78 23.32
N HIS A 31 2.24 -9.54 23.20
CA HIS A 31 1.37 -8.37 23.26
C HIS A 31 1.87 -7.27 22.31
N PRO A 32 0.99 -6.60 21.56
CA PRO A 32 1.37 -5.41 20.82
C PRO A 32 1.81 -4.33 21.81
N THR A 33 2.92 -3.64 21.52
CA THR A 33 3.43 -2.60 22.41
C THR A 33 2.40 -1.46 22.54
N GLY A 34 2.04 -1.12 23.78
CA GLY A 34 1.07 -0.06 24.07
C GLY A 34 -0.40 -0.49 23.94
N SER A 35 -0.67 -1.77 23.65
CA SER A 35 -2.01 -2.34 23.65
C SER A 35 -2.26 -3.15 24.94
N PRO A 36 -3.49 -3.13 25.50
CA PRO A 36 -3.86 -4.03 26.60
C PRO A 36 -4.10 -5.48 26.14
N SER A 37 -4.08 -5.76 24.84
CA SER A 37 -4.29 -7.10 24.30
C SER A 37 -3.08 -8.01 24.55
N GLN A 38 -3.35 -9.25 24.96
CA GLN A 38 -2.33 -10.25 25.27
C GLN A 38 -2.76 -11.61 24.73
N GLN A 39 -1.80 -12.37 24.20
CA GLN A 39 -1.99 -13.77 23.84
C GLN A 39 -0.93 -14.64 24.52
N THR A 40 -1.36 -15.60 25.33
CA THR A 40 -0.46 -16.52 26.03
C THR A 40 -0.56 -17.91 25.41
N LYS A 41 0.59 -18.52 25.12
CA LYS A 41 0.69 -19.88 24.60
C LYS A 41 1.67 -20.71 25.42
N THR A 42 1.32 -21.97 25.66
CA THR A 42 2.27 -22.96 26.18
C THR A 42 3.10 -23.49 25.02
N LEU A 43 4.41 -23.59 25.21
CA LEU A 43 5.28 -24.19 24.20
C LEU A 43 5.26 -25.70 24.33
N THR A 44 5.30 -26.38 23.19
CA THR A 44 5.36 -27.84 23.11
C THR A 44 6.81 -28.26 22.95
N ARG A 45 7.25 -29.27 23.72
CA ARG A 45 8.61 -29.81 23.63
C ARG A 45 8.73 -30.72 22.40
N ASP A 46 9.77 -30.51 21.62
CA ASP A 46 10.21 -31.38 20.51
C ASP A 46 11.73 -31.60 20.63
N GLY A 47 12.10 -32.79 21.09
CA GLY A 47 13.49 -33.09 21.48
C GLY A 47 13.99 -32.17 22.60
N VAL A 48 15.07 -31.43 22.31
CA VAL A 48 15.69 -30.46 23.24
C VAL A 48 15.11 -29.05 23.13
N ASN A 49 14.21 -28.80 22.17
CA ASN A 49 13.66 -27.47 21.91
C ASN A 49 12.18 -27.41 22.26
N TRP A 50 11.72 -26.19 22.50
CA TRP A 50 10.32 -25.87 22.73
C TRP A 50 9.81 -24.99 21.61
N HIS A 51 8.64 -25.33 21.08
CA HIS A 51 8.07 -24.68 19.91
C HIS A 51 6.65 -24.22 20.16
N THR A 52 6.30 -23.09 19.55
CA THR A 52 4.92 -22.68 19.37
C THR A 52 4.78 -21.88 18.09
N GLN A 53 3.55 -21.77 17.60
CA GLN A 53 3.22 -20.89 16.48
C GLN A 53 2.35 -19.76 16.99
N PHE A 54 2.57 -18.57 16.47
CA PHE A 54 1.79 -17.38 16.76
C PHE A 54 1.53 -16.63 15.46
N THR A 55 0.34 -16.05 15.31
CA THR A 55 -0.03 -15.28 14.12
C THR A 55 -0.40 -13.88 14.59
N PRO A 56 0.45 -12.87 14.37
CA PRO A 56 0.12 -11.50 14.71
C PRO A 56 -1.04 -11.01 13.85
N ASP A 57 -2.02 -10.39 14.48
CA ASP A 57 -3.22 -9.83 13.85
C ASP A 57 -3.03 -8.38 13.41
N GLN A 58 -2.02 -7.70 13.95
CA GLN A 58 -1.76 -6.28 13.74
C GLN A 58 -0.28 -6.02 13.44
N PRO A 59 0.01 -5.00 12.62
CA PRO A 59 1.38 -4.61 12.31
C PRO A 59 1.95 -3.72 13.43
N GLY A 60 3.26 -3.53 13.42
CA GLY A 60 3.97 -2.66 14.36
C GLY A 60 4.81 -3.42 15.40
N PRO A 61 5.22 -2.75 16.49
CA PRO A 61 6.05 -3.35 17.53
C PRO A 61 5.26 -4.32 18.41
N TRP A 62 5.87 -5.46 18.69
CA TRP A 62 5.36 -6.52 19.56
C TRP A 62 6.38 -6.86 20.63
N ASP A 63 5.89 -7.04 21.85
CA ASP A 63 6.65 -7.49 23.00
C ASP A 63 6.33 -8.97 23.27
N LEU A 64 7.39 -9.72 23.58
CA LEU A 64 7.38 -11.15 23.85
C LEU A 64 7.94 -11.38 25.24
N GLU A 65 7.21 -12.12 26.07
CA GLU A 65 7.64 -12.51 27.41
C GLU A 65 7.57 -14.03 27.56
N VAL A 66 8.72 -14.67 27.77
CA VAL A 66 8.81 -16.09 28.11
C VAL A 66 8.93 -16.26 29.61
N ARG A 67 8.08 -17.10 30.19
CA ARG A 67 8.10 -17.46 31.61
C ARG A 67 8.23 -18.95 31.77
N TYR A 68 9.19 -19.36 32.60
CA TYR A 68 9.37 -20.75 33.01
C TYR A 68 9.96 -20.85 34.41
N ARG A 69 9.76 -22.00 35.04
CA ARG A 69 10.22 -22.26 36.41
C ARG A 69 11.05 -23.53 36.44
N GLY A 70 12.36 -23.36 36.58
CA GLY A 70 13.28 -24.43 36.98
C GLY A 70 13.42 -24.44 38.50
N THR A 71 14.64 -24.24 39.00
CA THR A 71 14.91 -23.96 40.42
C THR A 71 14.26 -22.65 40.88
N HIS A 72 14.27 -21.64 40.02
CA HIS A 72 13.65 -20.33 40.22
C HIS A 72 12.77 -19.95 39.04
N LEU A 73 11.86 -19.01 39.25
CA LEU A 73 11.11 -18.38 38.17
C LEU A 73 12.08 -17.52 37.34
N LYS A 74 12.06 -17.72 36.03
CA LYS A 74 12.81 -16.93 35.06
C LYS A 74 11.83 -16.29 34.08
N VAL A 75 12.10 -15.02 33.76
CA VAL A 75 11.33 -14.22 32.82
C VAL A 75 12.30 -13.64 31.81
N ILE A 76 12.05 -13.89 30.52
CA ILE A 76 12.86 -13.37 29.41
C ILE A 76 11.94 -12.49 28.57
N THR A 77 12.38 -11.27 28.27
CA THR A 77 11.64 -10.34 27.42
C THR A 77 12.40 -10.08 26.13
N ALA A 78 11.67 -9.94 25.03
CA ALA A 78 12.19 -9.58 23.72
C ALA A 78 11.17 -8.70 22.99
N ARG A 79 11.64 -7.91 22.02
CA ARG A 79 10.79 -7.09 21.15
C ARG A 79 11.08 -7.41 19.69
N PHE A 80 10.04 -7.45 18.87
CA PHE A 80 10.14 -7.63 17.43
C PHE A 80 9.12 -6.74 16.70
N SER A 81 9.28 -6.57 15.39
CA SER A 81 8.36 -5.76 14.58
C SER A 81 7.67 -6.64 13.54
N VAL A 82 6.37 -6.39 13.36
CA VAL A 82 5.50 -7.04 12.37
C VAL A 82 5.21 -6.04 11.25
N ALA A 83 5.44 -6.44 10.01
CA ALA A 83 5.13 -5.65 8.83
C ALA A 83 3.64 -5.79 8.46
N SER A 84 3.06 -4.76 7.86
CA SER A 84 1.74 -4.85 7.24
C SER A 84 1.78 -5.78 6.04
N SER A 85 0.70 -6.54 5.83
CA SER A 85 0.60 -7.45 4.71
C SER A 85 0.43 -6.64 3.42
N PRO A 86 1.21 -6.91 2.37
CA PRO A 86 0.96 -6.29 1.08
C PRO A 86 -0.43 -6.70 0.58
N LEU A 87 -1.08 -5.80 -0.16
CA LEU A 87 -2.36 -6.12 -0.81
C LEU A 87 -2.26 -7.44 -1.59
N PRO A 88 -3.34 -8.24 -1.65
CA PRO A 88 -3.34 -9.52 -2.34
C PRO A 88 -2.74 -9.38 -3.74
N ARG A 89 -1.78 -10.25 -4.06
CA ARG A 89 -1.12 -10.30 -5.38
C ARG A 89 -2.21 -10.46 -6.45
N GLY A 90 -2.39 -9.45 -7.29
CA GLY A 90 -3.41 -9.43 -8.34
C GLY A 90 -4.50 -8.37 -8.15
N MET A 91 -4.72 -7.82 -6.95
CA MET A 91 -5.71 -6.77 -6.73
C MET A 91 -5.42 -5.52 -7.60
N GLY A 92 -4.15 -5.14 -7.71
CA GLY A 92 -3.73 -4.05 -8.60
C GLY A 92 -4.01 -4.33 -10.09
N TRP A 93 -3.79 -5.57 -10.54
CA TRP A 93 -4.10 -5.98 -11.92
C TRP A 93 -5.60 -5.97 -12.20
N VAL A 94 -6.42 -6.41 -11.24
CA VAL A 94 -7.88 -6.34 -11.34
C VAL A 94 -8.34 -4.90 -11.45
N LEU A 95 -7.83 -4.00 -10.59
CA LEU A 95 -8.18 -2.58 -10.63
C LEU A 95 -7.78 -1.93 -11.98
N ILE A 96 -6.62 -2.27 -12.51
CA ILE A 96 -6.17 -1.80 -13.83
C ILE A 96 -7.08 -2.33 -14.94
N LEU A 97 -7.40 -3.63 -14.94
CA LEU A 97 -8.26 -4.23 -15.96
C LEU A 97 -9.68 -3.65 -15.93
N VAL A 98 -10.24 -3.45 -14.72
CA VAL A 98 -11.55 -2.84 -14.55
C VAL A 98 -11.53 -1.38 -15.01
N GLY A 99 -10.51 -0.61 -14.64
CA GLY A 99 -10.36 0.78 -15.06
C GLY A 99 -10.22 0.91 -16.58
N ALA A 100 -9.32 0.13 -17.19
CA ALA A 100 -9.10 0.12 -18.63
C ALA A 100 -10.35 -0.35 -19.39
N GLY A 101 -10.99 -1.42 -18.93
CA GLY A 101 -12.22 -1.94 -19.53
C GLY A 101 -13.36 -0.92 -19.49
N THR A 102 -13.53 -0.21 -18.37
CA THR A 102 -14.55 0.82 -18.22
C THR A 102 -14.28 2.02 -19.15
N ALA A 103 -13.04 2.50 -19.20
CA ALA A 103 -12.65 3.59 -20.08
C ALA A 103 -12.88 3.24 -21.56
N LEU A 104 -12.51 2.02 -21.96
CA LEU A 104 -12.67 1.54 -23.33
C LEU A 104 -14.15 1.40 -23.71
N ALA A 105 -14.98 0.87 -22.80
CA ALA A 105 -16.42 0.75 -23.00
C ALA A 105 -17.10 2.12 -23.14
N LEU A 106 -16.73 3.10 -22.30
CA LEU A 106 -17.25 4.47 -22.39
C LEU A 106 -16.79 5.16 -23.67
N GLY A 107 -15.53 4.99 -24.06
CA GLY A 107 -14.97 5.51 -25.31
C GLY A 107 -15.72 4.97 -26.52
N LEU A 108 -15.88 3.65 -26.61
CA LEU A 108 -16.59 2.99 -27.71
C LEU A 108 -18.06 3.43 -27.76
N ARG A 109 -18.72 3.53 -26.61
CA ARG A 109 -20.11 4.00 -26.51
C ARG A 109 -20.26 5.47 -26.90
N ASN A 110 -19.24 6.31 -26.67
CA ASN A 110 -19.24 7.71 -27.10
C ASN A 110 -19.06 7.83 -28.61
N VAL A 111 -18.16 7.04 -29.20
CA VAL A 111 -17.95 6.97 -30.66
C VAL A 111 -19.20 6.48 -31.37
N LEU A 112 -19.81 5.38 -30.90
CA LEU A 112 -21.05 4.84 -31.45
C LEU A 112 -22.20 5.85 -31.38
N ARG A 113 -22.32 6.60 -30.27
CA ARG A 113 -23.29 7.71 -30.16
C ARG A 113 -23.02 8.81 -31.18
N ARG A 114 -21.76 9.22 -31.36
CA ARG A 114 -21.38 10.24 -32.34
C ARG A 114 -21.73 9.81 -33.77
N VAL A 115 -21.39 8.57 -34.17
CA VAL A 115 -21.70 8.05 -35.51
C VAL A 115 -23.21 8.02 -35.76
N LYS A 116 -24.00 7.63 -34.75
CA LYS A 116 -25.47 7.64 -34.84
C LYS A 116 -26.04 9.06 -34.95
N SER A 117 -25.43 10.05 -34.31
CA SER A 117 -25.81 11.47 -34.44
C SER A 117 -25.35 12.11 -35.75
N SER A 118 -24.22 11.67 -36.32
CA SER A 118 -23.72 12.16 -37.61
C SER A 118 -24.51 11.64 -38.82
N GLY A 119 -25.41 10.68 -38.63
CA GLY A 119 -26.38 10.24 -39.65
C GLY A 119 -27.58 11.18 -39.84
N SER A 120 -27.75 12.18 -38.97
CA SER A 120 -28.75 13.23 -39.14
C SER A 120 -28.11 14.49 -39.72
N THR A 121 -27.93 14.51 -41.04
CA THR A 121 -27.73 15.73 -41.82
C THR A 121 -29.11 16.30 -42.18
N PRO A 122 -29.56 17.45 -41.64
CA PRO A 122 -30.36 18.36 -42.42
C PRO A 122 -29.39 19.10 -43.35
N GLY A 123 -29.38 18.71 -44.61
CA GLY A 123 -28.78 19.54 -45.64
C GLY A 123 -29.63 20.78 -45.81
N ALA A 124 -29.02 21.96 -45.68
CA ALA A 124 -29.46 23.19 -46.35
C ALA A 124 -28.36 24.25 -46.27
N THR A 125 -27.67 24.39 -47.40
CA THR A 125 -27.28 25.67 -47.99
C THR A 125 -26.20 26.49 -47.30
N GLU A 126 -24.99 26.19 -47.74
CA GLU A 126 -23.92 27.16 -48.02
C GLU A 126 -24.50 28.45 -48.66
N THR A 127 -24.31 29.60 -48.03
CA THR A 127 -24.31 30.91 -48.70
C THR A 127 -23.09 31.67 -48.18
N PRO A 128 -22.01 31.81 -48.97
CA PRO A 128 -20.89 32.67 -48.63
C PRO A 128 -21.32 34.14 -48.85
N PRO A 129 -21.08 35.06 -47.90
CA PRO A 129 -21.19 36.49 -48.18
C PRO A 129 -20.06 36.91 -49.14
N PRO A 130 -20.33 37.81 -50.11
CA PRO A 130 -19.34 38.22 -51.10
C PRO A 130 -18.20 39.06 -50.49
N PRO A 131 -17.01 39.04 -51.11
CA PRO A 131 -15.82 39.73 -50.61
C PRO A 131 -15.89 41.24 -50.92
N ALA A 132 -15.73 42.08 -49.90
CA ALA A 132 -15.40 43.49 -50.06
C ALA A 132 -13.98 43.73 -49.54
N ALA A 133 -13.03 43.86 -50.46
CA ALA A 133 -11.74 44.50 -50.21
C ALA A 133 -11.83 45.97 -50.65
N PRO A 134 -10.81 46.80 -50.43
CA PRO A 134 -10.24 47.26 -49.17
C PRO A 134 -10.40 48.79 -49.05
N SER A 135 -10.38 49.36 -47.85
CA SER A 135 -10.16 50.80 -47.68
C SER A 135 -9.23 51.05 -46.50
N THR A 136 -7.98 51.33 -46.83
CA THR A 136 -6.97 52.01 -46.02
C THR A 136 -6.48 53.12 -46.96
N PRO A 137 -6.37 54.40 -46.55
CA PRO A 137 -5.49 54.79 -45.44
C PRO A 137 -5.88 56.07 -44.66
N GLU A 138 -5.72 56.05 -43.33
CA GLU A 138 -5.37 57.26 -42.57
C GLU A 138 -4.54 56.78 -41.36
N ALA A 139 -3.22 56.73 -41.52
CA ALA A 139 -2.26 57.79 -41.26
C ALA A 139 -2.02 58.02 -39.75
N GLY A 140 -0.83 57.59 -39.31
CA GLY A 140 -0.17 57.97 -38.06
C GLY A 140 -0.42 57.00 -36.91
N SER A 141 0.55 56.28 -36.35
CA SER A 141 2.00 56.25 -36.53
C SER A 141 2.48 54.93 -35.92
N VAL A 142 3.40 54.24 -36.60
CA VAL A 142 4.32 53.24 -36.00
C VAL A 142 5.67 53.95 -35.83
N PRO A 143 6.74 53.41 -35.20
CA PRO A 143 6.90 52.25 -34.29
C PRO A 143 7.72 52.67 -33.01
N THR A 144 8.13 51.86 -32.02
CA THR A 144 9.15 50.76 -31.99
C THR A 144 9.63 50.63 -30.49
N PRO A 145 10.46 49.67 -30.04
CA PRO A 145 10.09 48.31 -29.58
C PRO A 145 10.80 47.93 -28.22
N PRO A 146 11.02 46.64 -27.84
CA PRO A 146 11.16 46.18 -26.45
C PRO A 146 12.61 45.95 -25.98
N ALA A 147 12.81 45.75 -24.67
CA ALA A 147 13.83 44.85 -24.11
C ALA A 147 13.57 44.58 -22.60
N ASP A 148 13.82 43.34 -22.17
CA ASP A 148 13.82 42.82 -20.80
C ASP A 148 15.26 42.29 -20.48
N PRO A 149 15.56 41.66 -19.32
CA PRO A 149 16.18 42.10 -18.03
C PRO A 149 17.70 41.73 -17.94
N PRO A 150 18.35 41.38 -16.78
CA PRO A 150 18.41 41.87 -15.37
C PRO A 150 19.85 42.35 -14.95
N SER A 151 20.08 42.83 -13.70
CA SER A 151 21.24 42.51 -12.79
C SER A 151 21.65 43.62 -11.80
N GLY A 152 21.76 43.25 -10.51
CA GLY A 152 22.87 43.55 -9.57
C GLY A 152 23.08 44.97 -9.01
N GLN A 153 22.78 45.19 -7.72
CA GLN A 153 23.73 45.23 -6.58
C GLN A 153 23.00 45.58 -5.29
#